data_AF-A0A085FBH7-F1
#
_entry.id   AF-A0A085FBH7-F1
#
_cell.length_a   1.000
_cell.length_b   1.000
_cell.length_c   1.000
_cell.angle_alpha   90.00
_cell.angle_beta   90.00
_cell.angle_gamma   90.00
#
_symmetry.space_group_name_H-M   'P 1'
#
loop_
_entity.id
_entity.type
_entity.pdbx_description
1 polymer ?
#
loop_
_entity_poly.entity_id
_entity_poly.type
_entity_poly.pdbx_seq_one_letter_code
_entity_poly.pdbx_strand_id
1 'polypeptide(L)'
;MAKTTIQYRQLKTEDLFEGIQLKPMVVDVLRRRGWADSAKQRILDLDQDGSAVILNKLLPPDQWDKSVFAGQLIHVQAGADVHAVMQSLDDDTAEYVLRSLNVADQARVLKGVLYFAVVDNHVGLIEGQQVRGRLLERYLTALLQKAGELEPGDAIILNGKFMAGDGKELDASTEVTVAAKPNRGGDEGAVRIAEREAAEARDHGSTVFDVLRTLGWSAEAVESLRSEVPDDGWIEGFFKVFIKRKTRAKKPISRATINEALRNVDAADLGLRGNGSEKNGIVKLSVQRAVQTNNSLLDPADAMEQIVNALREWAEAGKIDCRFDP
;
A
#
# COMPACT_ATOMS: atom_id res chain seq x y z
N MET A 1 -0.67 -22.16 -0.17
CA MET A 1 -1.54 -21.06 -0.61
C MET A 1 -1.70 -20.07 0.53
N ALA A 2 -1.48 -18.79 0.28
CA ALA A 2 -1.66 -17.70 1.23
C ALA A 2 -2.92 -16.89 0.87
N LYS A 3 -3.66 -16.43 1.88
CA LYS A 3 -4.72 -15.45 1.69
C LYS A 3 -4.10 -14.06 1.56
N THR A 4 -4.36 -13.40 0.45
CA THR A 4 -3.85 -12.06 0.16
C THR A 4 -4.99 -11.11 -0.23
N THR A 5 -4.77 -9.82 0.01
CA THR A 5 -5.72 -8.76 -0.36
C THR A 5 -5.28 -8.12 -1.66
N ILE A 6 -6.16 -8.15 -2.66
CA ILE A 6 -5.99 -7.45 -3.92
C ILE A 6 -6.68 -6.10 -3.80
N GLN A 7 -5.95 -5.02 -4.03
CA GLN A 7 -6.44 -3.65 -3.95
C GLN A 7 -6.59 -3.02 -5.34
N TYR A 8 -7.66 -2.26 -5.54
CA TYR A 8 -7.85 -1.47 -6.75
C TYR A 8 -7.21 -0.08 -6.67
N ARG A 9 -6.63 0.36 -7.78
CA ARG A 9 -6.18 1.74 -8.03
C ARG A 9 -6.55 2.21 -9.45
N GLN A 10 -6.52 3.52 -9.66
CA GLN A 10 -6.67 4.15 -10.96
C GLN A 10 -5.68 5.30 -11.14
N LEU A 11 -5.07 5.42 -12.32
CA LEU A 11 -4.23 6.56 -12.66
C LEU A 11 -5.06 7.87 -12.60
N LYS A 12 -4.54 8.87 -11.90
CA LYS A 12 -5.02 10.25 -12.00
C LYS A 12 -4.52 10.89 -13.29
N THR A 13 -5.42 11.43 -14.11
CA THR A 13 -5.08 12.00 -15.43
C THR A 13 -5.17 13.53 -15.47
N GLU A 14 -5.75 14.17 -14.44
CA GLU A 14 -6.14 15.59 -14.44
C GLU A 14 -4.97 16.57 -14.54
N ASP A 15 -3.78 16.13 -14.16
CA ASP A 15 -2.53 16.92 -14.19
C ASP A 15 -1.51 16.36 -15.21
N LEU A 16 -1.94 15.42 -16.06
CA LEU A 16 -1.13 14.79 -17.11
C LEU A 16 -1.66 15.20 -18.48
N PHE A 17 -0.89 14.93 -19.55
CA PHE A 17 -1.31 15.27 -20.91
C PHE A 17 -2.57 14.52 -21.37
N GLU A 18 -3.33 15.12 -22.30
CA GLU A 18 -4.62 14.61 -22.75
C GLU A 18 -4.51 13.23 -23.42
N GLY A 19 -5.46 12.34 -23.14
CA GLY A 19 -5.51 10.99 -23.72
C GLY A 19 -4.55 9.96 -23.09
N ILE A 20 -3.93 10.29 -21.95
CA ILE A 20 -2.98 9.42 -21.28
C ILE A 20 -3.60 8.06 -20.86
N GLN A 21 -2.90 6.98 -21.22
CA GLN A 21 -3.19 5.63 -20.78
C GLN A 21 -1.94 4.97 -20.22
N LEU A 22 -2.02 4.50 -18.97
CA LEU A 22 -0.87 3.96 -18.24
C LEU A 22 -0.26 2.74 -18.93
N LYS A 23 -1.09 1.74 -19.27
CA LYS A 23 -0.61 0.50 -19.88
C LYS A 23 0.10 0.75 -21.23
N PRO A 24 -0.51 1.41 -22.23
CA PRO A 24 0.17 1.70 -23.49
C PRO A 24 1.49 2.44 -23.31
N MET A 25 1.53 3.43 -22.43
CA MET A 25 2.74 4.20 -22.17
C MET A 25 3.87 3.35 -21.60
N VAL A 26 3.58 2.56 -20.56
CA VAL A 26 4.59 1.68 -19.95
C VAL A 26 5.09 0.64 -20.95
N VAL A 27 4.18 0.03 -21.72
CA VAL A 27 4.52 -0.96 -22.76
C VAL A 27 5.36 -0.34 -23.87
N ASP A 28 5.00 0.84 -24.37
CA ASP A 28 5.79 1.55 -25.40
C ASP A 28 7.20 1.84 -24.91
N VAL A 29 7.33 2.43 -23.73
CA VAL A 29 8.64 2.76 -23.14
C VAL A 29 9.50 1.51 -23.00
N LEU A 30 8.93 0.41 -22.49
CA LEU A 30 9.66 -0.83 -22.31
C LEU A 30 10.14 -1.42 -23.64
N ARG A 31 9.31 -1.36 -24.69
CA ARG A 31 9.66 -1.85 -26.04
C ARG A 31 10.70 -0.95 -26.71
N ARG A 32 10.41 0.34 -26.84
CA ARG A 32 11.25 1.33 -27.54
C ARG A 32 12.63 1.48 -26.92
N ARG A 33 12.75 1.35 -25.60
CA ARG A 33 14.03 1.43 -24.89
C ARG A 33 14.78 0.08 -24.81
N GLY A 34 14.20 -1.01 -25.32
CA GLY A 34 14.78 -2.36 -25.17
C GLY A 34 14.84 -2.82 -23.71
N TRP A 35 13.98 -2.28 -22.86
CA TRP A 35 13.93 -2.61 -21.44
C TRP A 35 13.06 -3.83 -21.15
N ALA A 36 12.36 -4.38 -22.14
CA ALA A 36 11.59 -5.61 -22.01
C ALA A 36 12.48 -6.83 -21.71
N ASP A 37 13.64 -6.90 -22.36
CA ASP A 37 14.45 -8.12 -22.43
C ASP A 37 15.39 -8.32 -21.23
N SER A 38 15.61 -7.28 -20.41
CA SER A 38 16.55 -7.34 -19.30
C SER A 38 16.09 -6.59 -18.07
N ALA A 39 15.98 -7.30 -16.94
CA ALA A 39 15.70 -6.72 -15.63
C ALA A 39 16.77 -5.70 -15.20
N LYS A 40 18.02 -5.85 -15.67
CA LYS A 40 19.12 -4.91 -15.37
C LYS A 40 18.82 -3.49 -15.82
N GLN A 41 18.12 -3.33 -16.95
CA GLN A 41 17.76 -2.00 -17.48
C GLN A 41 16.61 -1.34 -16.69
N ARG A 42 15.92 -2.15 -15.88
CA ARG A 42 14.76 -1.79 -15.06
C ARG A 42 15.11 -1.71 -13.57
N ILE A 43 16.40 -1.52 -13.26
CA ILE A 43 16.86 -1.23 -11.90
C ILE A 43 16.89 0.29 -11.73
N LEU A 44 16.24 0.78 -10.67
CA LEU A 44 16.26 2.19 -10.27
C LEU A 44 16.66 2.30 -8.81
N ASP A 45 17.57 3.21 -8.52
CA ASP A 45 17.88 3.65 -7.16
C ASP A 45 16.97 4.85 -6.84
N LEU A 46 15.89 4.59 -6.09
CA LEU A 46 14.88 5.59 -5.79
C LEU A 46 15.18 6.38 -4.51
N ASP A 47 15.91 5.76 -3.57
CA ASP A 47 16.10 6.26 -2.21
C ASP A 47 17.53 6.76 -1.97
N GLN A 48 18.49 6.47 -2.87
CA GLN A 48 19.90 6.82 -2.76
C GLN A 48 20.55 6.33 -1.47
N ASP A 49 20.00 5.27 -0.88
CA ASP A 49 20.39 4.66 0.39
C ASP A 49 21.15 3.34 0.20
N GLY A 50 21.60 3.05 -1.03
CA GLY A 50 22.23 1.78 -1.40
C GLY A 50 21.25 0.62 -1.60
N SER A 51 19.94 0.89 -1.55
CA SER A 51 18.92 -0.05 -2.01
C SER A 51 18.59 0.14 -3.49
N ALA A 52 17.92 -0.85 -4.08
CA ALA A 52 17.51 -0.81 -5.47
C ALA A 52 16.09 -1.36 -5.63
N VAL A 53 15.30 -0.69 -6.45
CA VAL A 53 13.95 -1.13 -6.83
C VAL A 53 14.00 -1.66 -8.25
N ILE A 54 13.45 -2.85 -8.46
CA ILE A 54 13.59 -3.60 -9.71
C ILE A 54 12.22 -4.04 -10.20
N LEU A 55 11.88 -3.69 -11.43
CA LEU A 55 10.78 -4.34 -12.15
C LEU A 55 11.27 -5.71 -12.65
N ASN A 56 11.04 -6.72 -11.82
CA ASN A 56 11.69 -8.02 -11.89
C ASN A 56 11.06 -8.91 -12.97
N LYS A 57 9.84 -9.38 -12.73
CA LYS A 57 9.08 -10.23 -13.65
C LYS A 57 8.02 -9.41 -14.35
N LEU A 58 7.81 -9.68 -15.62
CA LEU A 58 6.76 -9.11 -16.46
C LEU A 58 6.00 -10.24 -17.15
N LEU A 59 4.79 -9.94 -17.61
CA LEU A 59 4.19 -10.77 -18.64
C LEU A 59 5.15 -10.88 -19.84
N PRO A 60 5.16 -12.02 -20.55
CA PRO A 60 5.87 -12.15 -21.81
C PRO A 60 5.50 -11.04 -22.82
N PRO A 61 6.46 -10.46 -23.58
CA PRO A 61 6.19 -9.34 -24.50
C PRO A 61 5.15 -9.60 -25.60
N ASP A 62 4.97 -10.86 -26.00
CA ASP A 62 3.94 -11.34 -26.93
C ASP A 62 2.51 -11.23 -26.35
N GLN A 63 2.38 -11.02 -25.05
CA GLN A 63 1.09 -10.80 -24.38
C GLN A 63 0.76 -9.32 -24.19
N TRP A 64 1.70 -8.40 -24.44
CA TRP A 64 1.51 -6.97 -24.12
C TRP A 64 0.55 -6.25 -25.07
N ASP A 65 0.32 -6.80 -26.25
CA ASP A 65 -0.68 -6.27 -27.19
C ASP A 65 -2.12 -6.60 -26.76
N LYS A 66 -2.30 -7.58 -25.88
CA LYS A 66 -3.60 -7.85 -25.24
C LYS A 66 -3.89 -6.79 -24.19
N SER A 67 -5.12 -6.71 -23.70
CA SER A 67 -5.59 -5.68 -22.77
C SER A 67 -4.81 -5.57 -21.44
N VAL A 68 -4.03 -6.58 -21.07
CA VAL A 68 -3.38 -6.68 -19.75
C VAL A 68 -1.87 -6.54 -19.85
N PHE A 69 -1.30 -5.71 -18.97
CA PHE A 69 0.12 -5.71 -18.63
C PHE A 69 0.28 -6.05 -17.15
N ALA A 70 1.08 -7.04 -16.77
CA ALA A 70 1.27 -7.41 -15.37
C ALA A 70 2.75 -7.64 -15.04
N GLY A 71 3.09 -7.47 -13.77
CA GLY A 71 4.46 -7.59 -13.32
C GLY A 71 4.66 -7.71 -11.82
N GLN A 72 5.93 -7.84 -11.45
CA GLN A 72 6.43 -7.94 -10.10
C GLN A 72 7.48 -6.87 -9.87
N LEU A 73 7.30 -6.07 -8.82
CA LEU A 73 8.26 -5.10 -8.33
C LEU A 73 8.93 -5.65 -7.07
N ILE A 74 10.25 -5.58 -6.98
CA ILE A 74 11.00 -5.98 -5.79
C ILE A 74 11.86 -4.83 -5.29
N HIS A 75 12.05 -4.77 -3.97
CA HIS A 75 12.99 -3.86 -3.34
C HIS A 75 14.08 -4.68 -2.68
N VAL A 76 15.33 -4.40 -3.02
CA VAL A 76 16.49 -5.15 -2.52
C VAL A 76 17.52 -4.20 -1.93
N GLN A 77 18.27 -4.69 -0.94
CA GLN A 77 19.38 -3.94 -0.34
C GLN A 77 20.70 -4.66 -0.57
N ALA A 78 21.72 -3.89 -0.94
CA ALA A 78 23.10 -4.33 -1.07
C ALA A 78 23.76 -4.48 0.30
N GLY A 79 24.53 -5.57 0.49
CA GLY A 79 25.41 -5.71 1.66
C GLY A 79 24.71 -5.56 3.00
N ALA A 80 23.48 -6.08 3.11
CA ALA A 80 22.73 -5.99 4.35
C ALA A 80 23.23 -7.07 5.32
N ASP A 81 23.84 -6.60 6.40
CA ASP A 81 23.98 -7.33 7.65
C ASP A 81 22.58 -7.75 8.13
N VAL A 82 22.28 -9.05 8.05
CA VAL A 82 21.01 -9.57 8.56
C VAL A 82 21.21 -9.88 10.03
N HIS A 83 20.61 -9.07 10.91
CA HIS A 83 20.62 -9.35 12.33
C HIS A 83 19.64 -10.50 12.62
N ALA A 84 20.16 -11.59 13.16
CA ALA A 84 19.38 -12.78 13.46
C ALA A 84 19.77 -13.36 14.82
N VAL A 85 18.79 -13.98 15.48
CA VAL A 85 19.02 -14.86 16.63
C VAL A 85 19.26 -16.26 16.08
N MET A 86 20.45 -16.79 16.32
CA MET A 86 20.83 -18.14 15.87
C MET A 86 20.63 -19.20 16.97
N GLN A 87 20.33 -18.76 18.19
CA GLN A 87 20.00 -19.64 19.31
C GLN A 87 18.59 -20.23 19.12
N SER A 88 18.36 -21.42 19.67
CA SER A 88 17.04 -22.01 19.65
C SER A 88 16.10 -21.18 20.52
N LEU A 89 14.89 -20.90 20.02
CA LEU A 89 13.87 -20.19 20.81
C LEU A 89 13.27 -21.05 21.93
N ASP A 90 13.61 -22.34 21.97
CA ASP A 90 13.21 -23.28 23.02
C ASP A 90 14.18 -23.28 24.22
N ASP A 91 15.31 -22.59 24.11
CA ASP A 91 16.31 -22.54 25.18
C ASP A 91 15.91 -21.51 26.25
N ASP A 92 15.91 -21.92 27.53
CA ASP A 92 15.70 -21.02 28.67
C ASP A 92 16.98 -20.20 28.92
N THR A 93 17.09 -19.06 28.24
CA THR A 93 18.25 -18.17 28.32
C THR A 93 17.83 -16.79 28.83
N ALA A 94 18.71 -16.11 29.56
CA ALA A 94 18.45 -14.76 30.04
C ALA A 94 18.45 -13.71 28.92
N GLU A 95 19.12 -13.99 27.79
CA GLU A 95 19.17 -13.09 26.63
C GLU A 95 19.46 -13.84 25.32
N TYR A 96 18.73 -13.49 24.27
CA TYR A 96 19.03 -13.91 22.90
C TYR A 96 20.06 -12.96 22.29
N VAL A 97 21.23 -13.50 21.97
CA VAL A 97 22.33 -12.75 21.37
C VAL A 97 22.02 -12.51 19.89
N LEU A 98 21.78 -11.24 19.56
CA LEU A 98 21.67 -10.77 18.19
C LEU A 98 23.03 -10.90 17.50
N ARG A 99 23.08 -11.66 16.42
CA ARG A 99 24.28 -11.78 15.57
C ARG A 99 24.03 -11.15 14.22
N SER A 100 25.03 -10.41 13.74
CA SER A 100 25.04 -9.95 12.35
C SER A 100 25.51 -11.08 11.44
N LEU A 101 24.62 -11.54 10.56
CA LEU A 101 25.00 -12.42 9.46
C LEU A 101 25.39 -11.54 8.27
N ASN A 102 26.67 -11.54 7.95
CA ASN A 102 27.14 -10.96 6.69
C ASN A 102 26.77 -11.94 5.57
N VAL A 103 25.67 -11.64 4.87
CA VAL A 103 25.33 -12.36 3.65
C VAL A 103 26.28 -11.81 2.59
N ALA A 104 27.33 -12.58 2.27
CA ALA A 104 28.47 -12.21 1.42
C ALA A 104 28.14 -11.20 0.29
N ASP A 105 29.09 -10.34 -0.11
CA ASP A 105 28.95 -9.18 -1.02
C ASP A 105 28.04 -9.34 -2.28
N GLN A 106 27.84 -10.56 -2.77
CA GLN A 106 26.98 -10.88 -3.91
C GLN A 106 25.50 -11.07 -3.56
N ALA A 107 25.16 -11.28 -2.29
CA ALA A 107 23.80 -11.47 -1.84
C ALA A 107 23.08 -10.12 -1.70
N ARG A 108 21.86 -10.08 -2.21
CA ARG A 108 20.94 -8.95 -2.07
C ARG A 108 19.79 -9.40 -1.18
N VAL A 109 19.55 -8.69 -0.09
CA VAL A 109 18.44 -9.01 0.82
C VAL A 109 17.16 -8.42 0.25
N LEU A 110 16.12 -9.24 0.15
CA LEU A 110 14.81 -8.83 -0.33
C LEU A 110 14.06 -8.11 0.80
N LYS A 111 13.87 -6.78 0.66
CA LYS A 111 13.06 -5.96 1.58
C LYS A 111 11.56 -6.24 1.41
N GLY A 112 11.14 -6.50 0.17
CA GLY A 112 9.77 -6.90 -0.10
C GLY A 112 9.46 -7.02 -1.59
N VAL A 113 8.22 -7.41 -1.86
CA VAL A 113 7.69 -7.70 -3.18
C VAL A 113 6.29 -7.11 -3.30
N LEU A 114 5.98 -6.56 -4.46
CA LEU A 114 4.63 -6.16 -4.87
C LEU A 114 4.33 -6.77 -6.24
N TYR A 115 3.09 -7.19 -6.41
CA TYR A 115 2.59 -7.72 -7.68
C TYR A 115 1.50 -6.78 -8.19
N PHE A 116 1.46 -6.57 -9.50
CA PHE A 116 0.49 -5.67 -10.11
C PHE A 116 0.01 -6.15 -11.47
N ALA A 117 -1.17 -5.69 -11.85
CA ALA A 117 -1.67 -5.75 -13.22
C ALA A 117 -2.29 -4.41 -13.60
N VAL A 118 -2.11 -4.01 -14.85
CA VAL A 118 -2.59 -2.76 -15.45
C VAL A 118 -3.45 -3.09 -16.66
N VAL A 119 -4.62 -2.47 -16.73
CA VAL A 119 -5.53 -2.50 -17.88
C VAL A 119 -5.97 -1.06 -18.11
N ASP A 120 -5.60 -0.48 -19.24
CA ASP A 120 -5.71 0.97 -19.51
C ASP A 120 -5.10 1.81 -18.38
N ASN A 121 -5.94 2.44 -17.55
CA ASN A 121 -5.58 3.25 -16.39
C ASN A 121 -5.91 2.57 -15.04
N HIS A 122 -6.47 1.36 -15.07
CA HIS A 122 -6.84 0.58 -13.90
C HIS A 122 -5.67 -0.29 -13.45
N VAL A 123 -5.37 -0.27 -12.15
CA VAL A 123 -4.27 -1.05 -11.58
C VAL A 123 -4.80 -1.89 -10.42
N GLY A 124 -4.55 -3.19 -10.47
CA GLY A 124 -4.74 -4.08 -9.33
C GLY A 124 -3.40 -4.35 -8.65
N LEU A 125 -3.37 -4.42 -7.32
CA LEU A 125 -2.15 -4.58 -6.53
C LEU A 125 -2.30 -5.69 -5.47
N ILE A 126 -1.24 -6.49 -5.30
CA ILE A 126 -0.96 -7.22 -4.06
C ILE A 126 0.27 -6.58 -3.44
N GLU A 127 0.10 -5.94 -2.29
CA GLU A 127 1.17 -5.21 -1.58
C GLU A 127 1.92 -6.12 -0.60
N GLY A 128 3.24 -5.95 -0.52
CA GLY A 128 4.06 -6.51 0.55
C GLY A 128 4.22 -5.51 1.69
N GLN A 129 4.73 -5.96 2.84
CA GLN A 129 4.86 -5.11 4.03
C GLN A 129 5.66 -3.82 3.76
N GLN A 130 6.82 -3.94 3.10
CA GLN A 130 7.70 -2.82 2.78
C GLN A 130 7.53 -2.27 1.35
N VAL A 131 6.94 -3.05 0.45
CA VAL A 131 6.72 -2.64 -0.95
C VAL A 131 5.21 -2.44 -1.16
N ARG A 132 4.79 -1.18 -1.06
CA ARG A 132 3.40 -0.73 -1.17
C ARG A 132 3.16 0.08 -2.46
N GLY A 133 1.91 0.45 -2.73
CA GLY A 133 1.52 1.24 -3.91
C GLY A 133 2.33 2.53 -4.12
N ARG A 134 2.73 3.21 -3.04
CA ARG A 134 3.62 4.39 -3.11
C ARG A 134 4.97 4.09 -3.78
N LEU A 135 5.55 2.91 -3.57
CA LEU A 135 6.81 2.54 -4.23
C LEU A 135 6.59 2.31 -5.73
N LEU A 136 5.46 1.72 -6.11
CA LEU A 136 5.09 1.57 -7.52
C LEU A 136 4.87 2.92 -8.20
N GLU A 137 4.16 3.87 -7.56
CA GLU A 137 4.00 5.26 -8.04
C GLU A 137 5.35 5.91 -8.33
N ARG A 138 6.28 5.87 -7.36
CA ARG A 138 7.63 6.43 -7.49
C ARG A 138 8.43 5.73 -8.59
N TYR A 139 8.36 4.40 -8.65
CA TYR A 139 9.07 3.61 -9.64
C TYR A 139 8.58 3.93 -11.06
N LEU A 140 7.27 3.95 -11.29
CA LEU A 140 6.69 4.28 -12.60
C LEU A 140 7.02 5.73 -13.00
N THR A 141 6.92 6.67 -12.06
CA THR A 141 7.33 8.06 -12.29
C THR A 141 8.78 8.15 -12.75
N ALA A 142 9.71 7.55 -11.99
CA ALA A 142 11.13 7.59 -12.32
C ALA A 142 11.45 6.85 -13.63
N LEU A 143 10.76 5.73 -13.92
CA LEU A 143 10.91 4.98 -15.17
C LEU A 143 10.51 5.83 -16.37
N LEU A 144 9.37 6.52 -16.29
CA LEU A 144 8.82 7.33 -17.36
C LEU A 144 9.60 8.65 -17.53
N GLN A 145 10.04 9.28 -16.45
CA GLN A 145 10.97 10.42 -16.50
C GLN A 145 12.31 10.04 -17.14
N LYS A 146 12.88 8.89 -16.76
CA LYS A 146 14.09 8.34 -17.40
C LYS A 146 13.90 8.10 -18.90
N ALA A 147 12.67 7.79 -19.32
CA ALA A 147 12.30 7.61 -20.72
C ALA A 147 11.94 8.91 -21.44
N GLY A 148 11.82 10.03 -20.73
CA GLY A 148 11.41 11.34 -21.28
C GLY A 148 9.90 11.48 -21.52
N GLU A 149 9.07 10.61 -20.93
CA GLU A 149 7.60 10.65 -21.09
C GLU A 149 6.89 11.50 -20.03
N LEU A 150 7.59 11.86 -18.96
CA LEU A 150 7.09 12.73 -17.89
C LEU A 150 8.11 13.84 -17.62
N GLU A 151 7.60 15.05 -17.39
CA GLU A 151 8.45 16.20 -17.05
C GLU A 151 8.89 16.15 -15.58
N PRO A 152 9.98 16.83 -15.22
CA PRO A 152 10.34 17.05 -13.82
C PRO A 152 9.22 17.81 -13.09
N GLY A 153 8.61 17.16 -12.09
CA GLY A 153 7.48 17.71 -11.33
C GLY A 153 6.20 16.91 -11.52
N ASP A 154 6.06 16.21 -12.65
CA ASP A 154 4.95 15.29 -12.87
C ASP A 154 5.16 14.00 -12.09
N ALA A 155 4.06 13.41 -11.63
CA ALA A 155 4.08 12.16 -10.88
C ALA A 155 2.92 11.25 -11.28
N ILE A 156 3.23 9.95 -11.34
CA ILE A 156 2.21 8.91 -11.41
C ILE A 156 1.52 8.82 -10.05
N ILE A 157 0.21 9.11 -10.04
CA ILE A 157 -0.65 9.01 -8.86
C ILE A 157 -1.69 7.92 -9.12
N LEU A 158 -1.75 6.92 -8.24
CA LEU A 158 -2.63 5.77 -8.33
C LEU A 158 -3.71 5.86 -7.24
N ASN A 159 -4.81 6.54 -7.55
CA ASN A 159 -5.91 6.79 -6.63
C ASN A 159 -6.60 5.48 -6.20
N GLY A 160 -6.93 5.36 -4.92
CA GLY A 160 -7.81 4.29 -4.45
C GLY A 160 -9.27 4.57 -4.82
N LYS A 161 -10.10 3.52 -4.96
CA LYS A 161 -11.55 3.69 -5.01
C LYS A 161 -12.14 3.31 -3.66
N PHE A 162 -12.89 4.24 -3.07
CA PHE A 162 -13.61 4.03 -1.83
C PHE A 162 -15.11 3.92 -2.10
N MET A 163 -15.75 2.95 -1.47
CA MET A 163 -17.18 2.64 -1.57
C MET A 163 -17.82 2.75 -0.18
N ALA A 164 -19.13 2.92 -0.12
CA ALA A 164 -19.88 2.73 1.11
C ALA A 164 -19.90 1.24 1.49
N GLY A 165 -20.13 0.93 2.78
CA GLY A 165 -20.18 -0.45 3.29
C GLY A 165 -21.26 -1.33 2.65
N ASP A 166 -22.26 -0.74 1.98
CA ASP A 166 -23.28 -1.43 1.18
C ASP A 166 -22.84 -1.69 -0.27
N GLY A 167 -21.60 -1.35 -0.62
CA GLY A 167 -21.01 -1.55 -1.94
C GLY A 167 -21.37 -0.48 -2.97
N LYS A 168 -22.12 0.56 -2.61
CA LYS A 168 -22.43 1.69 -3.50
C LYS A 168 -21.30 2.72 -3.53
N GLU A 169 -21.28 3.54 -4.57
CA GLU A 169 -20.35 4.66 -4.63
C GLU A 169 -20.63 5.67 -3.50
N LEU A 170 -19.58 6.29 -2.97
CA LEU A 170 -19.72 7.35 -1.98
C LEU A 170 -20.34 8.59 -2.61
N ASP A 171 -21.45 9.06 -2.04
CA ASP A 171 -22.03 10.37 -2.37
C ASP A 171 -21.07 11.51 -1.97
N ALA A 172 -21.10 12.62 -2.70
CA ALA A 172 -20.21 13.79 -2.53
C ALA A 172 -20.38 14.58 -1.20
N SER A 173 -20.95 13.97 -0.17
CA SER A 173 -21.10 14.51 1.17
C SER A 173 -20.58 13.49 2.20
N THR A 174 -19.32 13.08 2.06
CA THR A 174 -18.72 12.13 3.00
C THR A 174 -17.97 12.90 4.07
N GLU A 175 -18.53 12.92 5.27
CA GLU A 175 -17.76 13.18 6.47
C GLU A 175 -16.74 12.04 6.60
N VAL A 176 -15.45 12.34 6.41
CA VAL A 176 -14.40 11.35 6.67
C VAL A 176 -14.16 11.33 8.16
N THR A 177 -14.57 10.23 8.79
CA THR A 177 -14.26 9.93 10.17
C THR A 177 -13.09 8.97 10.17
N VAL A 178 -11.90 9.45 10.52
CA VAL A 178 -10.75 8.58 10.78
C VAL A 178 -10.80 8.19 12.26
N ALA A 179 -11.10 6.93 12.54
CA ALA A 179 -11.00 6.37 13.89
C ALA A 179 -9.55 5.94 14.13
N ALA A 180 -8.87 6.59 15.07
CA ALA A 180 -7.55 6.16 15.50
C ALA A 180 -7.65 5.04 16.55
N LYS A 181 -6.73 4.08 16.52
CA LYS A 181 -6.71 2.96 17.48
C LYS A 181 -6.48 3.47 18.91
N PRO A 182 -7.16 2.89 19.92
CA PRO A 182 -6.86 3.12 21.33
C PRO A 182 -5.39 2.79 21.64
N ASN A 183 -4.71 3.67 22.37
CA ASN A 183 -3.38 3.38 22.89
C ASN A 183 -3.50 2.47 24.11
N ARG A 184 -3.38 1.16 23.93
CA ARG A 184 -3.35 0.20 25.05
C ARG A 184 -1.93 0.15 25.62
N GLY A 185 -1.70 0.77 26.76
CA GLY A 185 -0.51 0.48 27.57
C GLY A 185 -0.60 -0.92 28.18
N GLY A 186 0.51 -1.67 28.22
CA GLY A 186 0.67 -2.85 29.10
C GLY A 186 0.79 -2.39 30.57
N ASP A 187 0.58 -3.17 31.62
CA ASP A 187 0.58 -4.62 31.92
C ASP A 187 -0.62 -4.91 32.88
N GLU A 188 -1.13 -6.12 33.16
CA GLU A 188 -0.48 -7.30 33.79
C GLU A 188 -1.30 -8.58 33.51
N GLY A 189 -0.62 -9.73 33.42
CA GLY A 189 -1.26 -11.06 33.57
C GLY A 189 -0.68 -12.15 32.66
N ALA A 190 0.17 -12.99 33.22
CA ALA A 190 0.99 -14.01 32.56
C ALA A 190 0.27 -15.02 31.64
N VAL A 191 1.09 -15.58 30.73
CA VAL A 191 0.92 -16.77 29.87
C VAL A 191 0.41 -16.49 28.44
N ARG A 192 1.36 -16.28 27.51
CA ARG A 192 1.51 -16.94 26.19
C ARG A 192 2.57 -16.22 25.35
N ILE A 193 3.83 -16.64 25.51
CA ILE A 193 4.97 -16.19 24.70
C ILE A 193 4.99 -17.06 23.43
N ALA A 194 4.31 -16.58 22.38
CA ALA A 194 4.44 -17.07 20.99
C ALA A 194 3.67 -16.18 19.99
N GLU A 195 2.65 -15.44 20.44
CA GLU A 195 1.82 -14.59 19.57
C GLU A 195 2.24 -13.10 19.57
N ARG A 196 3.21 -12.70 20.42
CA ARG A 196 3.55 -11.28 20.67
C ARG A 196 4.47 -10.66 19.60
N GLU A 197 5.39 -11.43 19.01
CA GLU A 197 6.27 -10.91 17.93
C GLU A 197 5.55 -10.71 16.59
N ALA A 198 4.45 -11.44 16.35
CA ALA A 198 3.59 -11.23 15.19
C ALA A 198 2.58 -10.07 15.37
N ALA A 199 2.39 -9.59 16.60
CA ALA A 199 1.51 -8.47 16.91
C ALA A 199 2.23 -7.12 16.87
N GLU A 200 3.48 -7.05 17.34
CA GLU A 200 4.27 -5.80 17.33
C GLU A 200 4.67 -5.37 15.90
N ALA A 201 4.93 -6.31 14.99
CA ALA A 201 5.15 -6.01 13.58
C ALA A 201 3.86 -5.63 12.81
N ARG A 202 2.68 -5.77 13.43
CA ARG A 202 1.36 -5.47 12.84
C ARG A 202 0.72 -4.19 13.37
N ASP A 203 1.34 -3.50 14.32
CA ASP A 203 0.71 -2.37 15.03
C ASP A 203 1.27 -0.98 14.66
N HIS A 204 1.76 -0.82 13.43
CA HIS A 204 2.04 0.50 12.86
C HIS A 204 0.78 1.19 12.31
N GLY A 205 -0.28 1.25 13.11
CA GLY A 205 -1.35 2.22 12.91
C GLY A 205 -0.98 3.53 13.62
N SER A 206 -1.19 4.69 13.01
CA SER A 206 -0.99 5.98 13.69
C SER A 206 -1.90 6.05 14.92
N THR A 207 -1.33 6.14 16.12
CA THR A 207 -2.08 6.37 17.36
C THR A 207 -2.78 7.73 17.29
N VAL A 208 -3.80 7.97 18.13
CA VAL A 208 -4.48 9.28 18.22
C VAL A 208 -3.45 10.42 18.39
N PHE A 209 -2.39 10.18 19.16
CA PHE A 209 -1.31 11.13 19.40
C PHE A 209 -0.41 11.37 18.19
N ASP A 210 -0.21 10.37 17.32
CA ASP A 210 0.52 10.55 16.05
C ASP A 210 -0.24 11.46 15.10
N VAL A 211 -1.56 11.30 15.07
CA VAL A 211 -2.43 12.18 14.27
C VAL A 211 -2.45 13.60 14.86
N LEU A 212 -2.53 13.77 16.18
CA LEU A 212 -2.48 15.09 16.83
C LEU A 212 -1.15 15.82 16.57
N ARG A 213 -0.02 15.11 16.63
CA ARG A 213 1.30 15.66 16.27
C ARG A 213 1.37 16.09 14.81
N THR A 214 0.82 15.28 13.91
CA THR A 214 0.74 15.60 12.47
C THR A 214 -0.14 16.82 12.21
N LEU A 215 -1.14 17.08 13.06
CA LEU A 215 -2.01 18.25 13.00
C LEU A 215 -1.44 19.50 13.70
N GLY A 216 -0.18 19.45 14.14
CA GLY A 216 0.54 20.62 14.67
C GLY A 216 0.33 20.90 16.15
N TRP A 217 -0.16 19.93 16.94
CA TRP A 217 -0.18 20.06 18.39
C TRP A 217 1.25 20.02 18.94
N SER A 218 1.55 20.88 19.92
CA SER A 218 2.87 20.88 20.57
C SER A 218 3.09 19.59 21.35
N ALA A 219 4.35 19.18 21.47
CA ALA A 219 4.72 17.99 22.23
C ALA A 219 4.22 18.06 23.69
N GLU A 220 4.27 19.26 24.28
CA GLU A 220 3.78 19.53 25.64
C GLU A 220 2.25 19.34 25.76
N ALA A 221 1.48 19.78 24.76
CA ALA A 221 0.02 19.61 24.75
C ALA A 221 -0.39 18.14 24.58
N VAL A 222 0.37 17.39 23.77
CA VAL A 222 0.18 15.95 23.58
C VAL A 222 0.52 15.17 24.85
N GLU A 223 1.58 15.56 25.56
CA GLU A 223 1.99 14.91 26.82
C GLU A 223 1.04 15.25 27.98
N SER A 224 0.57 16.49 28.06
CA SER A 224 -0.48 16.88 29.02
C SER A 224 -1.74 16.05 28.81
N LEU A 225 -2.20 15.91 27.57
CA LEU A 225 -3.37 15.10 27.24
C LEU A 225 -3.16 13.61 27.58
N ARG A 226 -1.94 13.09 27.44
CA ARG A 226 -1.57 11.73 27.85
C ARG A 226 -1.66 11.56 29.36
N SER A 227 -1.23 12.55 30.13
CA SER A 227 -1.26 12.53 31.61
C SER A 227 -2.67 12.65 32.21
N GLU A 228 -3.65 13.11 31.44
CA GLU A 228 -5.06 13.19 31.85
C GLU A 228 -5.83 11.88 31.64
N VAL A 229 -5.24 10.90 30.95
CA VAL A 229 -5.84 9.58 30.75
C VAL A 229 -5.64 8.75 32.01
N PRO A 230 -6.70 8.26 32.66
CA PRO A 230 -6.58 7.32 33.78
C PRO A 230 -5.84 6.05 33.38
N ASP A 231 -5.21 5.36 34.34
CA ASP A 231 -4.45 4.13 34.08
C ASP A 231 -5.31 3.00 33.46
N ASP A 232 -6.62 3.01 33.68
CA ASP A 232 -7.62 2.11 33.09
C ASP A 232 -8.41 2.73 31.92
N GLY A 233 -8.06 3.97 31.54
CA GLY A 233 -8.71 4.74 30.48
C GLY A 233 -7.99 4.63 29.14
N TRP A 234 -8.71 4.92 28.06
CA TRP A 234 -8.12 5.06 26.72
C TRP A 234 -8.72 6.24 25.98
N ILE A 235 -7.93 6.84 25.07
CA ILE A 235 -8.41 7.90 24.19
C ILE A 235 -8.82 7.27 22.85
N GLU A 236 -10.06 7.54 22.44
CA GLU A 236 -10.54 7.33 21.08
C GLU A 236 -10.67 8.68 20.38
N GLY A 237 -10.04 8.80 19.22
CA GLY A 237 -10.06 10.03 18.43
C GLY A 237 -10.84 9.84 17.12
N PHE A 238 -11.88 10.65 16.92
CA PHE A 238 -12.55 10.81 15.64
C PHE A 238 -12.07 12.09 14.96
N PHE A 239 -11.31 11.98 13.88
CA PHE A 239 -10.88 13.15 13.13
C PHE A 239 -11.90 13.47 12.04
N LYS A 240 -12.58 14.61 12.20
CA LYS A 240 -13.55 15.14 11.25
C LYS A 240 -12.94 16.30 10.48
N VAL A 241 -12.61 16.09 9.21
CA VAL A 241 -12.09 17.15 8.34
C VAL A 241 -13.26 17.81 7.60
N PHE A 242 -13.36 19.14 7.67
CA PHE A 242 -14.36 19.90 6.94
C PHE A 242 -13.84 21.30 6.59
N ILE A 243 -14.24 21.80 5.42
CA ILE A 243 -13.84 23.14 4.96
C ILE A 243 -14.85 24.15 5.51
N LYS A 244 -14.43 25.00 6.45
CA LYS A 244 -15.24 26.13 6.96
C LYS A 244 -15.17 27.32 5.97
N ARG A 245 -16.31 27.94 5.65
CA ARG A 245 -16.37 29.26 5.00
C ARG A 245 -16.72 30.35 6.03
N LYS A 246 -16.56 31.62 5.65
CA LYS A 246 -17.04 32.78 6.44
C LYS A 246 -18.55 32.75 6.71
N THR A 247 -19.32 32.00 5.91
CA THR A 247 -20.73 31.68 6.14
C THR A 247 -20.87 30.35 6.89
N ARG A 248 -21.97 30.15 7.65
CA ARG A 248 -22.26 28.91 8.40
C ARG A 248 -22.34 27.62 7.55
N ALA A 249 -22.22 27.70 6.22
CA ALA A 249 -22.24 26.57 5.32
C ALA A 249 -20.86 25.90 5.24
N LYS A 250 -20.81 24.59 5.53
CA LYS A 250 -19.63 23.74 5.33
C LYS A 250 -19.46 23.46 3.83
N LYS A 251 -18.24 23.56 3.28
CA LYS A 251 -17.96 23.08 1.91
C LYS A 251 -17.61 21.58 1.99
N PRO A 252 -18.28 20.71 1.22
CA PRO A 252 -17.95 19.28 1.19
C PRO A 252 -16.55 19.07 0.60
N ILE A 253 -15.85 18.04 1.10
CA ILE A 253 -14.60 17.55 0.49
C ILE A 253 -15.00 16.68 -0.69
N SER A 254 -14.38 16.89 -1.85
CA SER A 254 -14.71 16.08 -3.02
C SER A 254 -14.22 14.64 -2.85
N ARG A 255 -14.95 13.69 -3.45
CA ARG A 255 -14.57 12.28 -3.49
C ARG A 255 -13.16 12.07 -4.05
N ALA A 256 -12.80 12.82 -5.09
CA ALA A 256 -11.46 12.78 -5.69
C ALA A 256 -10.37 13.10 -4.67
N THR A 257 -10.56 14.13 -3.84
CA THR A 257 -9.61 14.50 -2.79
C THR A 257 -9.48 13.41 -1.72
N ILE A 258 -10.57 12.74 -1.33
CA ILE A 258 -10.53 11.63 -0.36
C ILE A 258 -9.79 10.41 -0.95
N ASN A 259 -10.14 10.04 -2.18
CA ASN A 259 -9.53 8.92 -2.91
C ASN A 259 -8.02 9.11 -3.05
N GLU A 260 -7.57 10.33 -3.35
CA GLU A 260 -6.16 10.67 -3.50
C GLU A 260 -5.44 10.68 -2.14
N ALA A 261 -5.99 11.35 -1.13
CA ALA A 261 -5.35 11.52 0.17
C ALA A 261 -5.18 10.20 0.93
N LEU A 262 -6.19 9.32 0.88
CA LEU A 262 -6.20 8.07 1.62
C LEU A 262 -5.70 6.88 0.81
N ARG A 263 -5.22 7.07 -0.43
CA ARG A 263 -4.83 5.95 -1.30
C ARG A 263 -3.81 5.05 -0.63
N ASN A 264 -2.76 5.57 0.00
CA ASN A 264 -1.69 4.73 0.56
C ASN A 264 -1.95 4.24 2.00
N VAL A 265 -3.14 4.48 2.54
CA VAL A 265 -3.56 4.02 3.89
C VAL A 265 -4.19 2.62 3.79
N ASP A 266 -3.89 1.74 4.74
CA ASP A 266 -4.55 0.42 4.85
C ASP A 266 -5.99 0.60 5.37
N ALA A 267 -6.92 -0.22 4.88
CA ALA A 267 -8.29 -0.24 5.38
C ALA A 267 -8.36 -0.66 6.86
N ALA A 268 -7.42 -1.49 7.33
CA ALA A 268 -7.35 -1.88 8.74
C ALA A 268 -6.94 -0.72 9.67
N ASP A 269 -6.09 0.19 9.18
CA ASP A 269 -5.65 1.39 9.92
C ASP A 269 -6.76 2.45 10.03
N LEU A 270 -7.87 2.27 9.30
CA LEU A 270 -9.06 3.11 9.37
C LEU A 270 -10.10 2.61 10.39
N GLY A 271 -9.80 1.57 11.18
CA GLY A 271 -10.63 1.18 12.33
C GLY A 271 -11.99 0.55 11.96
N LEU A 272 -12.06 -0.23 10.88
CA LEU A 272 -13.30 -0.85 10.40
C LEU A 272 -13.53 -2.26 10.96
N ARG A 273 -13.98 -2.41 12.22
CA ARG A 273 -14.70 -3.62 12.68
C ARG A 273 -15.78 -3.29 13.72
N GLY A 274 -16.99 -3.78 13.46
CA GLY A 274 -18.22 -3.31 14.07
C GLY A 274 -18.73 -4.08 15.28
N ASN A 275 -19.72 -3.46 15.93
CA ASN A 275 -21.05 -4.01 16.14
C ASN A 275 -21.97 -2.87 16.58
N GLY A 276 -22.95 -2.53 15.74
CA GLY A 276 -23.89 -1.45 16.02
C GLY A 276 -24.33 -0.81 14.71
N SER A 277 -25.62 -0.87 14.43
CA SER A 277 -26.26 -0.32 13.24
C SER A 277 -25.82 1.12 12.92
N GLU A 278 -25.14 1.33 11.79
CA GLU A 278 -25.48 2.32 10.75
C GLU A 278 -24.36 2.51 9.69
N LYS A 279 -24.71 2.27 8.43
CA LYS A 279 -24.58 3.15 7.24
C LYS A 279 -23.31 3.96 6.90
N ASN A 280 -22.22 4.00 7.68
CA ASN A 280 -21.13 4.96 7.46
C ASN A 280 -19.71 4.36 7.41
N GLY A 281 -19.55 3.14 6.89
CA GLY A 281 -18.23 2.58 6.61
C GLY A 281 -17.72 2.99 5.24
N ILE A 282 -16.62 3.73 5.16
CA ILE A 282 -15.86 3.90 3.91
C ILE A 282 -14.99 2.65 3.72
N VAL A 283 -15.25 1.86 2.69
CA VAL A 283 -14.49 0.64 2.38
C VAL A 283 -13.69 0.85 1.10
N LYS A 284 -12.39 0.61 1.16
CA LYS A 284 -11.52 0.61 -0.02
C LYS A 284 -11.83 -0.60 -0.90
N LEU A 285 -12.04 -0.39 -2.20
CA LEU A 285 -12.31 -1.45 -3.17
C LEU A 285 -11.14 -2.44 -3.19
N SER A 286 -11.40 -3.61 -2.61
CA SER A 286 -10.43 -4.68 -2.44
C SER A 286 -11.14 -6.01 -2.32
N VAL A 287 -10.43 -7.10 -2.53
CA VAL A 287 -10.95 -8.46 -2.41
C VAL A 287 -9.87 -9.41 -1.90
N GLN A 288 -10.25 -10.37 -1.05
CA GLN A 288 -9.33 -11.42 -0.64
C GLN A 288 -9.32 -12.57 -1.65
N ARG A 289 -8.11 -13.06 -1.96
CA ARG A 289 -7.87 -14.21 -2.83
C ARG A 289 -6.87 -15.15 -2.21
N ALA A 290 -7.01 -16.44 -2.52
CA ALA A 290 -5.97 -17.42 -2.25
C ALA A 290 -4.97 -17.38 -3.40
N VAL A 291 -3.69 -17.27 -3.09
CA VAL A 291 -2.59 -17.28 -4.06
C VAL A 291 -1.61 -18.37 -3.67
N GLN A 292 -1.09 -19.09 -4.65
CA GLN A 292 -0.07 -20.11 -4.51
C GLN A 292 1.22 -19.50 -3.96
N THR A 293 2.00 -20.34 -3.27
CA THR A 293 3.18 -19.93 -2.54
C THR A 293 4.34 -20.85 -2.91
N ASN A 294 5.47 -20.25 -3.27
CA ASN A 294 6.74 -20.93 -3.41
C ASN A 294 7.56 -20.63 -2.15
N ASN A 295 7.57 -21.57 -1.21
CA ASN A 295 8.06 -21.37 0.16
C ASN A 295 7.35 -20.20 0.86
N SER A 296 8.08 -19.16 1.26
CA SER A 296 7.56 -17.97 1.94
C SER A 296 7.10 -16.87 0.97
N LEU A 297 7.31 -17.02 -0.34
CA LEU A 297 6.96 -16.01 -1.34
C LEU A 297 5.71 -16.43 -2.14
N LEU A 298 4.92 -15.45 -2.58
CA LEU A 298 3.81 -15.74 -3.49
C LEU A 298 4.35 -16.18 -4.86
N ASP A 299 3.69 -17.15 -5.47
CA ASP A 299 3.96 -17.49 -6.86
C ASP A 299 3.60 -16.29 -7.75
N PRO A 300 4.55 -15.74 -8.52
CA PRO A 300 4.27 -14.54 -9.29
C PRO A 300 3.24 -14.72 -10.39
N ALA A 301 3.16 -15.89 -11.03
CA ALA A 301 2.24 -16.11 -12.13
C ALA A 301 0.80 -16.16 -11.61
N ASP A 302 0.55 -16.96 -10.57
CA ASP A 302 -0.77 -17.03 -9.93
C ASP A 302 -1.13 -15.70 -9.27
N ALA A 303 -0.19 -15.00 -8.62
CA ALA A 303 -0.46 -13.67 -8.05
C ALA A 303 -0.96 -12.68 -9.12
N MET A 304 -0.28 -12.60 -10.26
CA MET A 304 -0.69 -11.73 -11.38
C MET A 304 -2.04 -12.16 -11.96
N GLU A 305 -2.28 -13.47 -12.11
CA GLU A 305 -3.56 -13.99 -12.60
C GLU A 305 -4.73 -13.63 -11.66
N GLN A 306 -4.57 -13.83 -10.34
CA GLN A 306 -5.61 -13.46 -9.38
C GLN A 306 -5.92 -11.96 -9.39
N ILE A 307 -4.92 -11.10 -9.63
CA ILE A 307 -5.13 -9.65 -9.78
C ILE A 307 -5.97 -9.36 -11.02
N VAL A 308 -5.66 -9.98 -12.16
CA VAL A 308 -6.41 -9.80 -13.40
C VAL A 308 -7.86 -10.26 -13.22
N ASN A 309 -8.07 -11.41 -12.58
CA ASN A 309 -9.41 -11.93 -12.29
C ASN A 309 -10.21 -10.96 -11.40
N ALA A 310 -9.59 -10.40 -10.36
CA ALA A 310 -10.25 -9.40 -9.53
C ALA A 310 -10.64 -8.13 -10.32
N LEU A 311 -9.78 -7.64 -11.21
CA LEU A 311 -10.11 -6.50 -12.07
C LEU A 311 -11.27 -6.82 -13.03
N ARG A 312 -11.30 -8.03 -13.62
CA ARG A 312 -12.41 -8.48 -14.48
C ARG A 312 -13.73 -8.52 -13.71
N GLU A 313 -13.74 -9.14 -12.54
CA GLU A 313 -14.95 -9.22 -11.71
C GLU A 313 -15.47 -7.84 -11.31
N TRP A 314 -14.58 -6.88 -10.99
CA TRP A 314 -15.00 -5.52 -10.71
C TRP A 314 -15.56 -4.81 -11.93
N ALA A 315 -15.01 -5.06 -13.12
CA ALA A 315 -15.52 -4.51 -14.37
C ALA A 315 -16.91 -5.08 -14.73
N GLU A 316 -17.06 -6.41 -14.65
CA GLU A 316 -18.33 -7.12 -14.89
C GLU A 316 -19.42 -6.68 -13.90
N ALA A 317 -19.05 -6.42 -12.65
CA ALA A 317 -19.95 -5.90 -11.63
C ALA A 317 -20.24 -4.38 -11.77
N GLY A 318 -19.68 -3.70 -12.77
CA GLY A 318 -19.84 -2.26 -12.99
C GLY A 318 -19.20 -1.39 -11.91
N LYS A 319 -18.30 -1.96 -11.09
CA LYS A 319 -17.59 -1.22 -10.02
C LYS A 319 -16.45 -0.38 -10.57
N ILE A 320 -15.92 -0.73 -11.74
CA ILE A 320 -14.88 0.01 -12.46
C ILE A 320 -15.21 0.02 -13.96
N ASP A 321 -14.80 1.06 -14.66
CA ASP A 321 -15.00 1.27 -16.10
C ASP A 321 -13.83 0.70 -16.92
N CYS A 322 -13.41 -0.52 -16.59
CA CYS A 322 -12.28 -1.20 -17.20
C CYS A 322 -12.73 -2.08 -18.37
N ARG A 323 -12.04 -2.03 -19.51
CA ARG A 323 -12.33 -2.88 -20.68
C ARG A 323 -11.26 -3.95 -20.86
N PHE A 324 -11.69 -5.17 -21.14
CA PHE A 324 -10.79 -6.31 -21.39
C PHE A 324 -10.85 -6.79 -22.85
N ASP A 325 -11.41 -5.96 -23.72
CA ASP A 325 -11.45 -6.20 -25.16
C ASP A 325 -10.07 -5.89 -25.77
N PRO A 326 -9.63 -6.62 -26.81
CA PRO A 326 -8.36 -6.38 -27.49
C PRO A 326 -8.35 -5.11 -28.34
#